data_AF-A0A971FIW4-F1
#
_entry.id   AF-A0A971FIW4-F1
#
_cell.length_a   1.000
_cell.length_b   1.000
_cell.length_c   1.000
_cell.angle_alpha   90.00
_cell.angle_beta   90.00
_cell.angle_gamma   90.00
#
_symmetry.space_group_name_H-M   'P 1'
#
loop_
_entity.id
_entity.type
_entity.pdbx_description
1 polymer ?
#
loop_
_entity_poly.entity_id
_entity_poly.type
_entity_poly.pdbx_seq_one_letter_code
_entity_poly.pdbx_strand_id
1 'polypeptide(L)'
;MGGSAAFGHPTPAYGFHEILKVMLKNAAPELNIELYNLACPILNAYVMREVAEVSKAISPDLFIVYMGNNEYDGPFGPAWHSNTFWANCVQQPFLRFSRNLRSIRFAKQIGRRIGINPWKNVDSEAYFNTILPVAQSTRSRNAMQARFESHITGICTIAYKAGAQVVLSSVATNLEDWPPFVSCNDPALSPQALTEWACSYQLGQRFEQSGDIHKALDAYAAAEKMDSKHAGLQFRLGKCRLALGEITNARKAFETARDYDCYPFRADSFLNKAIRRVADRHAAQGVHFADAETCLNECDSNGISGNGLFYDNVHLLFPGNYAVAACLFGSVAAALRGAGYDFPTEESPLTSEECKERLGLCAQEYHRHYQHALGHLKYQTGVAAFQSALKDHDTGWLENEVSLLLEKASAAPGNARSSLEKAIHQYPDNCHLCQSLIRYLVQEGDTQTALIQAGEMATSFKERLDVQLLYARVLESSGDIQKSNALLTRLNALIHWDLF
;
A
#
# COMPACT_ATOMS: atom_id res chain seq x y z
N MET A 1 0.98 -3.29 -10.29
CA MET A 1 -0.48 -3.07 -10.12
C MET A 1 -0.85 -3.32 -8.67
N GLY A 2 -1.82 -2.59 -8.13
CA GLY A 2 -2.27 -2.75 -6.75
C GLY A 2 -2.91 -1.52 -6.15
N GLY A 3 -3.15 -1.56 -4.84
CA GLY A 3 -3.64 -0.44 -4.04
C GLY A 3 -2.52 0.52 -3.61
N SER A 4 -2.74 1.26 -2.53
CA SER A 4 -1.81 2.27 -1.99
C SER A 4 -0.45 1.69 -1.56
N ALA A 5 -0.42 0.48 -1.01
CA ALA A 5 0.84 -0.20 -0.68
C ALA A 5 1.69 -0.47 -1.95
N ALA A 6 1.07 -0.90 -3.05
CA ALA A 6 1.76 -1.08 -4.33
C ALA A 6 2.14 0.24 -5.02
N PHE A 7 1.39 1.29 -4.76
CA PHE A 7 1.73 2.65 -5.19
C PHE A 7 3.02 3.16 -4.52
N GLY A 8 3.43 2.57 -3.39
CA GLY A 8 4.55 3.06 -2.59
C GLY A 8 4.16 4.25 -1.71
N HIS A 9 2.89 4.32 -1.31
CA HIS A 9 2.42 5.34 -0.37
C HIS A 9 3.25 5.29 0.94
N PRO A 10 3.69 6.43 1.50
CA PRO A 10 3.36 7.80 1.11
C PRO A 10 4.39 8.43 0.16
N THR A 11 5.49 7.73 -0.14
CA THR A 11 6.60 8.24 -0.95
C THR A 11 6.96 7.23 -2.04
N PRO A 12 6.27 7.26 -3.20
CA PRO A 12 6.46 6.29 -4.28
C PRO A 12 7.91 6.12 -4.75
N ALA A 13 8.71 7.19 -4.69
CA ALA A 13 10.12 7.19 -5.04
C ALA A 13 10.98 6.15 -4.27
N TYR A 14 10.51 5.70 -3.11
CA TYR A 14 11.17 4.70 -2.27
C TYR A 14 10.32 3.43 -2.10
N GLY A 15 9.28 3.27 -2.92
CA GLY A 15 8.45 2.07 -2.95
C GLY A 15 9.20 0.88 -3.55
N PHE A 16 8.72 -0.33 -3.25
CA PHE A 16 9.36 -1.57 -3.73
C PHE A 16 9.52 -1.64 -5.26
N HIS A 17 8.68 -0.94 -6.01
CA HIS A 17 8.72 -0.92 -7.47
C HIS A 17 9.95 -0.15 -8.00
N GLU A 18 10.33 0.96 -7.37
CA GLU A 18 11.57 1.68 -7.72
C GLU A 18 12.81 0.91 -7.24
N ILE A 19 12.76 0.29 -6.06
CA ILE A 19 13.84 -0.58 -5.56
C ILE A 19 14.06 -1.75 -6.53
N LEU A 20 12.98 -2.43 -6.92
CA LEU A 20 13.02 -3.54 -7.89
C LEU A 20 13.58 -3.08 -9.24
N LYS A 21 13.17 -1.91 -9.73
CA LYS A 21 13.70 -1.35 -10.98
C LYS A 21 15.21 -1.17 -10.94
N VAL A 22 15.75 -0.67 -9.82
CA VAL A 22 17.20 -0.52 -9.61
C VAL A 22 17.89 -1.88 -9.62
N MET A 23 17.34 -2.88 -8.93
CA MET A 23 17.88 -4.25 -8.92
C MET A 23 17.90 -4.87 -10.33
N LEU A 24 16.81 -4.73 -11.08
CA LEU A 24 16.69 -5.30 -12.43
C LEU A 24 17.64 -4.63 -13.44
N LYS A 25 17.73 -3.29 -13.41
CA LYS A 25 18.67 -2.55 -14.26
C LYS A 25 20.12 -2.85 -13.94
N ASN A 26 20.44 -3.17 -12.68
CA ASN A 26 21.77 -3.64 -12.32
C ASN A 26 22.06 -5.01 -12.93
N ALA A 27 21.11 -5.93 -12.77
CA ALA A 27 21.30 -7.31 -13.16
C ALA A 27 21.33 -7.52 -14.68
N ALA A 28 20.64 -6.66 -15.43
CA ALA A 28 20.57 -6.73 -16.87
C ALA A 28 20.67 -5.33 -17.50
N PRO A 29 21.87 -4.72 -17.50
CA PRO A 29 22.05 -3.34 -17.98
C PRO A 29 21.81 -3.19 -19.48
N GLU A 30 21.97 -4.28 -20.25
CA GLU A 30 21.73 -4.31 -21.70
C GLU A 30 20.23 -4.36 -22.05
N LEU A 31 19.36 -4.71 -21.09
CA LEU A 31 17.91 -4.70 -21.30
C LEU A 31 17.35 -3.30 -21.06
N ASN A 32 16.57 -2.79 -22.01
CA ASN A 32 15.80 -1.56 -21.81
C ASN A 32 14.58 -1.84 -20.92
N ILE A 33 14.79 -1.80 -19.60
CA ILE A 33 13.73 -2.07 -18.62
C ILE A 33 12.97 -0.77 -18.29
N GLU A 34 11.70 -0.75 -18.67
CA GLU A 34 10.73 0.27 -18.29
C GLU A 34 9.73 -0.30 -17.28
N LEU A 35 9.52 0.42 -16.17
CA LEU A 35 8.55 0.04 -15.14
C LEU A 35 7.51 1.14 -15.00
N TYR A 36 6.25 0.77 -15.23
CA TYR A 36 5.09 1.65 -15.08
C TYR A 36 4.29 1.26 -13.84
N ASN A 37 4.29 2.11 -12.81
CA ASN A 37 3.47 1.86 -11.63
C ASN A 37 2.01 2.22 -11.89
N LEU A 38 1.20 1.21 -12.19
CA LEU A 38 -0.25 1.33 -12.41
C LEU A 38 -1.08 1.20 -11.13
N ALA A 39 -0.42 1.12 -9.97
CA ALA A 39 -1.13 1.06 -8.69
C ALA A 39 -1.77 2.41 -8.37
N CYS A 40 -2.89 2.36 -7.66
CA CYS A 40 -3.63 3.56 -7.28
C CYS A 40 -4.26 3.33 -5.90
N PRO A 41 -4.10 4.29 -4.96
CA PRO A 41 -4.71 4.20 -3.64
C PRO A 41 -6.20 3.85 -3.67
N ILE A 42 -6.68 3.13 -2.65
CA ILE A 42 -8.09 2.75 -2.44
C ILE A 42 -8.63 1.73 -3.46
N LEU A 43 -7.98 1.52 -4.60
CA LEU A 43 -8.49 0.65 -5.65
C LEU A 43 -8.24 -0.84 -5.36
N ASN A 44 -9.24 -1.65 -5.72
CA ASN A 44 -9.26 -3.10 -5.54
C ASN A 44 -9.11 -3.88 -6.86
N ALA A 45 -9.12 -5.21 -6.80
CA ALA A 45 -8.94 -6.10 -7.95
C ALA A 45 -9.99 -5.87 -9.05
N TYR A 46 -11.20 -5.42 -8.72
CA TYR A 46 -12.21 -5.09 -9.71
C TYR A 46 -11.71 -3.99 -10.66
N VAL A 47 -11.27 -2.86 -10.10
CA VAL A 47 -10.83 -1.73 -10.92
C VAL A 47 -9.52 -2.06 -11.60
N MET A 48 -8.60 -2.73 -10.91
CA MET A 48 -7.31 -3.09 -11.47
C MET A 48 -7.39 -4.08 -12.64
N ARG A 49 -8.40 -4.96 -12.65
CA ARG A 49 -8.71 -5.76 -13.85
C ARG A 49 -9.07 -4.88 -15.05
N GLU A 50 -9.81 -3.80 -14.84
CA GLU A 50 -10.12 -2.83 -15.89
C GLU A 50 -8.88 -2.06 -16.34
N VAL A 51 -8.00 -1.69 -15.39
CA VAL A 51 -6.70 -1.09 -15.71
C VAL A 51 -5.86 -2.04 -16.56
N ALA A 52 -5.78 -3.32 -16.20
CA ALA A 52 -5.01 -4.32 -16.96
C ALA A 52 -5.49 -4.44 -18.42
N GLU A 53 -6.81 -4.38 -18.65
CA GLU A 53 -7.39 -4.41 -20.00
C GLU A 53 -6.97 -3.20 -20.84
N VAL A 54 -6.91 -2.00 -20.23
CA VAL A 54 -6.49 -0.77 -20.92
C VAL A 54 -4.97 -0.76 -21.12
N SER A 55 -4.20 -1.29 -20.18
CA SER A 55 -2.74 -1.38 -20.23
C SER A 55 -2.23 -2.26 -21.37
N LYS A 56 -3.06 -3.09 -22.02
CA LYS A 56 -2.64 -3.76 -23.26
C LYS A 56 -2.20 -2.79 -24.35
N ALA A 57 -2.68 -1.54 -24.32
CA ALA A 57 -2.29 -0.52 -25.29
C ALA A 57 -0.81 -0.10 -25.20
N ILE A 58 -0.15 -0.36 -24.06
CA ILE A 58 1.29 -0.13 -23.88
C ILE A 58 2.12 -1.39 -24.17
N SER A 59 1.50 -2.47 -24.66
CA SER A 59 2.17 -3.74 -25.02
C SER A 59 3.14 -4.26 -23.94
N PRO A 60 2.67 -4.50 -22.70
CA PRO A 60 3.55 -4.90 -21.61
C PRO A 60 4.03 -6.35 -21.79
N ASP A 61 5.28 -6.61 -21.46
CA ASP A 61 5.85 -7.97 -21.44
C ASP A 61 5.60 -8.70 -20.12
N LEU A 62 5.35 -7.93 -19.05
CA LEU A 62 5.18 -8.43 -17.69
C LEU A 62 4.19 -7.58 -16.90
N PHE A 63 3.28 -8.25 -16.19
CA PHE A 63 2.48 -7.66 -15.12
C PHE A 63 2.99 -8.09 -13.75
N ILE A 64 3.23 -7.14 -12.85
CA ILE A 64 3.50 -7.41 -11.43
C ILE A 64 2.27 -7.00 -10.63
N VAL A 65 1.70 -7.92 -9.86
CA VAL A 65 0.44 -7.74 -9.12
C VAL A 65 0.68 -7.94 -7.62
N TYR A 66 0.52 -6.85 -6.85
CA TYR A 66 0.59 -6.83 -5.39
C TYR A 66 -0.70 -6.18 -4.86
N MET A 67 -1.73 -6.99 -4.56
CA MET A 67 -3.05 -6.46 -4.21
C MET A 67 -3.88 -7.41 -3.34
N GLY A 68 -4.79 -6.82 -2.55
CA GLY A 68 -5.63 -7.56 -1.61
C GLY A 68 -6.14 -6.71 -0.43
N ASN A 69 -5.48 -5.59 -0.13
CA ASN A 69 -5.82 -4.76 1.02
C ASN A 69 -7.20 -4.08 0.89
N ASN A 70 -7.54 -3.57 -0.29
CA ASN A 70 -8.76 -2.78 -0.49
C ASN A 70 -9.97 -3.59 -0.99
N GLU A 71 -9.95 -4.92 -0.90
CA GLU A 71 -11.01 -5.74 -1.52
C GLU A 71 -12.37 -5.59 -0.83
N TYR A 72 -12.36 -5.26 0.46
CA TYR A 72 -13.55 -5.08 1.26
C TYR A 72 -14.08 -3.65 1.22
N ASP A 73 -13.20 -2.68 1.41
CA ASP A 73 -13.48 -1.25 1.53
C ASP A 73 -13.45 -0.50 0.21
N GLY A 74 -12.71 -0.97 -0.80
CA GLY A 74 -12.52 -0.32 -2.11
C GLY A 74 -13.74 -0.42 -3.05
N PRO A 75 -13.70 0.18 -4.26
CA PRO A 75 -14.88 0.37 -5.11
C PRO A 75 -15.71 -0.90 -5.34
N PHE A 76 -17.02 -0.84 -5.06
CA PHE A 76 -17.93 -1.98 -5.16
C PHE A 76 -17.62 -3.12 -4.17
N GLY A 77 -16.75 -2.88 -3.20
CA GLY A 77 -16.52 -3.75 -2.06
C GLY A 77 -17.77 -3.86 -1.19
N PRO A 78 -17.88 -4.91 -0.37
CA PRO A 78 -18.97 -5.09 0.59
C PRO A 78 -19.10 -3.94 1.60
N ALA A 79 -18.03 -3.18 1.84
CA ALA A 79 -18.01 -2.10 2.82
C ALA A 79 -18.15 -0.70 2.18
N TRP A 80 -17.85 -0.54 0.87
CA TRP A 80 -17.72 0.74 0.13
C TRP A 80 -18.83 1.81 0.34
N HIS A 81 -20.09 1.43 0.61
CA HIS A 81 -21.15 2.41 0.89
C HIS A 81 -22.44 1.80 1.46
N SER A 82 -23.30 2.64 2.06
CA SER A 82 -24.61 2.28 2.65
C SER A 82 -25.61 1.64 1.67
N ASN A 83 -25.42 1.83 0.37
CA ASN A 83 -26.28 1.26 -0.68
C ASN A 83 -25.53 0.20 -1.53
N THR A 84 -24.78 -0.68 -0.86
CA THR A 84 -23.92 -1.72 -1.45
C THR A 84 -24.63 -2.58 -2.50
N PHE A 85 -25.94 -2.82 -2.33
CA PHE A 85 -26.78 -3.53 -3.29
C PHE A 85 -26.84 -2.81 -4.64
N TRP A 86 -27.16 -1.52 -4.65
CA TRP A 86 -27.22 -0.73 -5.89
C TRP A 86 -25.86 -0.63 -6.57
N ALA A 87 -24.78 -0.45 -5.80
CA ALA A 87 -23.42 -0.42 -6.33
C ALA A 87 -23.05 -1.74 -7.05
N ASN A 88 -23.32 -2.88 -6.41
CA ASN A 88 -22.90 -4.19 -6.90
C ASN A 88 -23.82 -4.80 -7.96
N CYS A 89 -25.14 -4.69 -7.77
CA CYS A 89 -26.10 -5.38 -8.62
C CYS A 89 -26.58 -4.52 -9.81
N VAL A 90 -26.41 -3.20 -9.75
CA VAL A 90 -26.91 -2.29 -10.79
C VAL A 90 -25.77 -1.50 -11.44
N GLN A 91 -25.01 -0.73 -10.65
CA GLN A 91 -23.99 0.17 -11.20
C GLN A 91 -22.84 -0.60 -11.87
N GLN A 92 -22.30 -1.62 -11.21
CA GLN A 92 -21.16 -2.37 -11.75
C GLN A 92 -21.48 -3.09 -13.08
N PRO A 93 -22.58 -3.88 -13.21
CA PRO A 93 -22.95 -4.47 -14.51
C PRO A 93 -23.25 -3.43 -15.58
N PHE A 94 -23.94 -2.33 -15.21
CA PHE A 94 -24.24 -1.24 -16.14
C PHE A 94 -22.96 -0.55 -16.64
N LEU A 95 -21.98 -0.29 -15.77
CA LEU A 95 -20.69 0.28 -16.15
C LEU A 95 -19.94 -0.64 -17.12
N ARG A 96 -19.93 -1.96 -16.86
CA ARG A 96 -19.36 -2.95 -17.78
C ARG A 96 -20.06 -2.97 -19.13
N PHE A 97 -21.39 -2.99 -19.15
CA PHE A 97 -22.18 -2.99 -20.38
C PHE A 97 -21.96 -1.70 -21.18
N SER A 98 -22.02 -0.56 -20.52
CA SER A 98 -21.85 0.75 -21.15
C SER A 98 -20.44 1.00 -21.70
N ARG A 99 -19.42 0.27 -21.22
CA ARG A 99 -18.03 0.40 -21.67
C ARG A 99 -17.87 0.20 -23.18
N ASN A 100 -18.67 -0.69 -23.78
CA ASN A 100 -18.59 -1.00 -25.21
C ASN A 100 -19.44 -0.09 -26.09
N LEU A 101 -20.25 0.80 -25.49
CA LEU A 101 -21.15 1.69 -26.20
C LEU A 101 -20.53 3.08 -26.33
N ARG A 102 -20.00 3.40 -27.51
CA ARG A 102 -19.38 4.70 -27.84
C ARG A 102 -20.29 5.89 -27.50
N SER A 103 -21.60 5.74 -27.68
CA SER A 103 -22.61 6.75 -27.36
C SER A 103 -22.65 7.13 -25.88
N ILE A 104 -22.44 6.17 -24.97
CA ILE A 104 -22.47 6.43 -23.53
C ILE A 104 -21.20 7.13 -23.06
N ARG A 105 -20.04 6.87 -23.70
CA ARG A 105 -18.80 7.62 -23.44
C ARG A 105 -18.95 9.09 -23.82
N PHE A 106 -19.56 9.35 -24.98
CA PHE A 106 -19.87 10.71 -25.43
C PHE A 106 -20.86 11.41 -24.48
N ALA A 107 -21.93 10.73 -24.06
CA ALA A 107 -22.89 11.25 -23.10
C ALA A 107 -22.26 11.55 -21.72
N LYS A 108 -21.33 10.72 -21.24
CA LYS A 108 -20.56 10.99 -20.02
C LYS A 108 -19.65 12.21 -20.16
N GLN A 109 -19.04 12.40 -21.33
CA GLN A 109 -18.18 13.55 -21.59
C GLN A 109 -18.99 14.86 -21.66
N ILE A 110 -20.21 14.80 -22.20
CA ILE A 110 -21.19 15.90 -22.13
C ILE A 110 -21.63 16.13 -20.68
N GLY A 111 -22.00 15.06 -19.96
CA GLY A 111 -22.39 15.08 -18.55
C GLY A 111 -21.36 15.78 -17.66
N ARG A 112 -20.08 15.50 -17.87
CA ARG A 112 -18.96 16.17 -17.20
C ARG A 112 -18.89 17.67 -17.52
N ARG A 113 -19.08 18.07 -18.78
CA ARG A 113 -19.10 19.48 -19.21
C ARG A 113 -20.28 20.27 -18.63
N ILE A 114 -21.41 19.61 -18.37
CA ILE A 114 -22.59 20.21 -17.75
C ILE A 114 -22.63 20.05 -16.23
N GLY A 115 -21.54 19.59 -15.61
CA GLY A 115 -21.37 19.54 -14.16
C GLY A 115 -21.95 18.31 -13.44
N ILE A 116 -22.49 17.33 -14.17
CA ILE A 116 -22.93 16.05 -13.62
C ILE A 116 -21.72 15.14 -13.48
N ASN A 117 -21.16 15.09 -12.27
CA ASN A 117 -20.04 14.19 -11.98
C ASN A 117 -20.37 13.30 -10.75
N PRO A 118 -20.56 11.98 -10.94
CA PRO A 118 -21.05 11.09 -9.88
C PRO A 118 -20.10 10.90 -8.69
N TRP A 119 -18.89 11.44 -8.75
CA TRP A 119 -17.91 11.41 -7.66
C TRP A 119 -17.52 12.81 -7.17
N LYS A 120 -18.32 13.85 -7.49
CA LYS A 120 -18.03 15.26 -7.13
C LYS A 120 -18.03 15.56 -5.62
N ASN A 121 -18.35 14.57 -4.79
CA ASN A 121 -18.54 14.71 -3.34
C ASN A 121 -18.00 13.49 -2.55
N VAL A 122 -17.01 12.76 -3.06
CA VAL A 122 -16.35 11.72 -2.24
C VAL A 122 -15.30 12.42 -1.39
N ASP A 123 -15.74 12.96 -0.26
CA ASP A 123 -14.86 13.45 0.80
C ASP A 123 -14.18 12.24 1.45
N SER A 124 -12.86 12.26 1.58
CA SER A 124 -12.05 11.19 2.19
C SER A 124 -12.47 10.93 3.64
N GLU A 125 -12.87 11.97 4.38
CA GLU A 125 -13.40 11.81 5.73
C GLU A 125 -14.79 11.14 5.71
N ALA A 126 -15.67 11.55 4.78
CA ALA A 126 -16.95 10.88 4.56
C ALA A 126 -16.80 9.43 4.07
N TYR A 127 -15.75 9.12 3.30
CA TYR A 127 -15.44 7.76 2.87
C TYR A 127 -15.21 6.88 4.10
N PHE A 128 -14.22 7.18 4.94
CA PHE A 128 -13.91 6.39 6.14
C PHE A 128 -15.06 6.35 7.15
N ASN A 129 -15.86 7.41 7.26
CA ASN A 129 -16.97 7.48 8.20
C ASN A 129 -18.26 6.76 7.73
N THR A 130 -18.34 6.28 6.48
CA THR A 130 -19.55 5.63 5.93
C THR A 130 -19.42 4.13 5.74
N ILE A 131 -18.31 3.55 6.18
CA ILE A 131 -17.98 2.16 5.86
C ILE A 131 -18.60 1.21 6.89
N LEU A 132 -19.23 0.14 6.40
CA LEU A 132 -20.04 -0.78 7.20
C LEU A 132 -19.26 -2.02 7.65
N PRO A 133 -19.48 -2.53 8.88
CA PRO A 133 -18.93 -3.82 9.30
C PRO A 133 -19.39 -4.96 8.38
N VAL A 134 -18.44 -5.82 8.00
CA VAL A 134 -18.63 -7.00 7.17
C VAL A 134 -18.22 -8.23 7.97
N ALA A 135 -19.11 -8.77 8.80
CA ALA A 135 -18.82 -9.97 9.59
C ALA A 135 -18.51 -11.20 8.72
N GLN A 136 -17.79 -12.18 9.28
CA GLN A 136 -17.34 -13.38 8.55
C GLN A 136 -18.49 -14.20 7.94
N SER A 137 -19.61 -14.34 8.67
CA SER A 137 -20.78 -15.12 8.25
C SER A 137 -21.62 -14.43 7.16
N THR A 138 -21.27 -13.20 6.75
CA THR A 138 -22.08 -12.45 5.79
C THR A 138 -21.95 -13.01 4.38
N ARG A 139 -23.09 -13.10 3.68
CA ARG A 139 -23.12 -13.45 2.24
C ARG A 139 -22.26 -12.49 1.40
N SER A 140 -22.15 -11.24 1.81
CA SER A 140 -21.35 -10.21 1.14
C SER A 140 -19.85 -10.49 1.20
N ARG A 141 -19.32 -11.01 2.33
CA ARG A 141 -17.93 -11.46 2.42
C ARG A 141 -17.64 -12.62 1.47
N ASN A 142 -18.45 -13.68 1.50
CA ASN A 142 -18.27 -14.84 0.60
C ASN A 142 -18.36 -14.43 -0.88
N ALA A 143 -19.27 -13.52 -1.22
CA ALA A 143 -19.39 -13.00 -2.58
C ALA A 143 -18.19 -12.13 -2.98
N MET A 144 -17.62 -11.34 -2.06
CA MET A 144 -16.38 -10.60 -2.32
C MET A 144 -15.23 -11.58 -2.60
N GLN A 145 -15.03 -12.56 -1.72
CA GLN A 145 -13.98 -13.56 -1.83
C GLN A 145 -13.99 -14.31 -3.16
N ALA A 146 -15.17 -14.77 -3.61
CA ALA A 146 -15.32 -15.41 -4.93
C ALA A 146 -15.05 -14.44 -6.10
N ARG A 147 -15.44 -13.16 -5.96
CA ARG A 147 -15.19 -12.13 -6.97
C ARG A 147 -13.70 -11.80 -7.08
N PHE A 148 -12.99 -11.74 -5.96
CA PHE A 148 -11.55 -11.50 -5.94
C PHE A 148 -10.79 -12.57 -6.75
N GLU A 149 -11.02 -13.86 -6.48
CA GLU A 149 -10.37 -14.94 -7.26
C GLU A 149 -10.69 -14.82 -8.75
N SER A 150 -11.93 -14.47 -9.11
CA SER A 150 -12.33 -14.21 -10.49
C SER A 150 -11.64 -12.99 -11.12
N HIS A 151 -11.41 -11.92 -10.36
CA HIS A 151 -10.76 -10.70 -10.87
C HIS A 151 -9.27 -10.92 -11.09
N ILE A 152 -8.55 -11.57 -10.17
CA ILE A 152 -7.14 -11.92 -10.34
C ILE A 152 -6.98 -12.89 -11.52
N THR A 153 -7.83 -13.92 -11.62
CA THR A 153 -7.87 -14.82 -12.80
C THR A 153 -8.09 -14.03 -14.10
N GLY A 154 -8.95 -13.01 -14.04
CA GLY A 154 -9.21 -12.10 -15.14
C GLY A 154 -7.97 -11.31 -15.57
N ILE A 155 -7.19 -10.78 -14.62
CA ILE A 155 -5.92 -10.09 -14.90
C ILE A 155 -4.94 -11.05 -15.57
N CYS A 156 -4.76 -12.26 -15.05
CA CYS A 156 -3.90 -13.27 -15.68
C CYS A 156 -4.34 -13.62 -17.11
N THR A 157 -5.64 -13.77 -17.33
CA THR A 157 -6.19 -14.05 -18.66
C THR A 157 -5.95 -12.90 -19.64
N ILE A 158 -6.06 -11.65 -19.17
CA ILE A 158 -5.80 -10.45 -19.97
C ILE A 158 -4.32 -10.39 -20.36
N ALA A 159 -3.42 -10.60 -19.40
CA ALA A 159 -1.99 -10.63 -19.62
C ALA A 159 -1.57 -11.71 -20.62
N TYR A 160 -2.06 -12.95 -20.43
CA TYR A 160 -1.81 -14.06 -21.34
C TYR A 160 -2.24 -13.74 -22.78
N LYS A 161 -3.43 -13.13 -22.96
CA LYS A 161 -3.92 -12.72 -24.29
C LYS A 161 -3.10 -11.58 -24.90
N ALA A 162 -2.40 -10.80 -24.09
CA ALA A 162 -1.49 -9.76 -24.54
C ALA A 162 -0.08 -10.30 -24.85
N GLY A 163 0.18 -11.60 -24.60
CA GLY A 163 1.52 -12.20 -24.70
C GLY A 163 2.42 -11.92 -23.51
N ALA A 164 1.88 -11.31 -22.44
CA ALA A 164 2.62 -10.91 -21.25
C ALA A 164 2.69 -12.04 -20.22
N GLN A 165 3.80 -12.09 -19.48
CA GLN A 165 3.94 -12.89 -18.27
C GLN A 165 3.27 -12.19 -17.08
N VAL A 166 3.08 -12.90 -15.97
CA VAL A 166 2.53 -12.32 -14.73
C VAL A 166 3.33 -12.80 -13.52
N VAL A 167 3.66 -11.89 -12.61
CA VAL A 167 4.08 -12.21 -11.25
C VAL A 167 2.96 -11.82 -10.30
N LEU A 168 2.35 -12.82 -9.67
CA LEU A 168 1.37 -12.64 -8.60
C LEU A 168 2.06 -12.73 -7.25
N SER A 169 1.93 -11.69 -6.43
CA SER A 169 2.48 -11.66 -5.08
C SER A 169 1.42 -11.90 -4.02
N SER A 170 1.73 -12.71 -3.00
CA SER A 170 1.02 -12.58 -1.72
C SER A 170 1.25 -11.18 -1.14
N VAL A 171 0.35 -10.72 -0.26
CA VAL A 171 0.40 -9.39 0.34
C VAL A 171 0.60 -9.53 1.84
N ALA A 172 1.69 -8.96 2.33
CA ALA A 172 1.99 -8.90 3.75
C ALA A 172 1.23 -7.75 4.42
N THR A 173 0.97 -7.90 5.72
CA THR A 173 0.26 -6.92 6.55
C THR A 173 0.91 -6.86 7.92
N ASN A 174 0.88 -5.71 8.59
CA ASN A 174 1.37 -5.59 9.97
C ASN A 174 0.50 -6.45 10.90
N LEU A 175 1.01 -7.62 11.32
CA LEU A 175 0.28 -8.58 12.14
C LEU A 175 0.49 -8.31 13.63
N GLU A 176 1.73 -7.99 14.01
CA GLU A 176 2.14 -7.89 15.41
C GLU A 176 1.61 -6.62 16.10
N ASP A 177 1.55 -5.50 15.38
CA ASP A 177 1.37 -4.19 16.00
C ASP A 177 0.12 -3.45 15.56
N TRP A 178 -0.61 -3.96 14.57
CA TRP A 178 -1.83 -3.32 14.11
C TRP A 178 -3.11 -4.07 14.52
N PRO A 179 -3.90 -3.51 15.46
CA PRO A 179 -5.11 -4.15 15.98
C PRO A 179 -6.21 -4.27 14.91
N PRO A 180 -7.20 -5.16 15.10
CA PRO A 180 -8.38 -5.19 14.24
C PRO A 180 -9.20 -3.91 14.38
N PHE A 181 -9.82 -3.46 13.28
CA PHE A 181 -10.61 -2.23 13.25
C PHE A 181 -11.97 -2.39 13.92
N VAL A 182 -12.65 -3.50 13.65
CA VAL A 182 -13.95 -3.81 14.30
C VAL A 182 -13.95 -5.25 14.76
N SER A 183 -14.24 -5.45 16.04
CA SER A 183 -14.43 -6.79 16.61
C SER A 183 -15.90 -6.99 16.91
N CYS A 184 -16.51 -8.03 16.35
CA CYS A 184 -17.87 -8.42 16.66
C CYS A 184 -17.85 -9.78 17.37
N ASN A 185 -18.70 -9.92 18.38
CA ASN A 185 -18.97 -11.22 18.98
C ASN A 185 -19.81 -12.09 18.05
N ASP A 186 -19.76 -13.41 18.27
CA ASP A 186 -20.65 -14.35 17.58
C ASP A 186 -22.12 -14.01 17.89
N PRO A 187 -22.96 -13.73 16.87
CA PRO A 187 -24.38 -13.40 17.07
C PRO A 187 -25.19 -14.57 17.68
N ALA A 188 -24.64 -15.79 17.70
CA ALA A 188 -25.28 -16.95 18.32
C ALA A 188 -25.09 -17.03 19.84
N LEU A 189 -24.26 -16.17 20.45
CA LEU A 189 -24.08 -16.15 21.91
C LEU A 189 -25.38 -15.78 22.63
N SER A 190 -25.69 -16.51 23.70
CA SER A 190 -26.78 -16.13 24.59
C SER A 190 -26.46 -14.82 25.33
N PRO A 191 -27.48 -14.05 25.77
CA PRO A 191 -27.23 -12.84 26.56
C PRO A 191 -26.39 -13.08 27.81
N GLN A 192 -26.61 -14.22 28.49
CA GLN A 192 -25.80 -14.62 29.64
C GLN A 192 -24.34 -14.87 29.25
N ALA A 193 -24.11 -15.64 28.18
CA ALA A 193 -22.78 -15.94 27.70
C ALA A 193 -22.03 -14.67 27.27
N LEU A 194 -22.73 -13.70 26.67
CA LEU A 194 -22.16 -12.42 26.29
C LEU A 194 -21.72 -11.59 27.51
N THR A 195 -22.53 -11.58 28.58
CA THR A 195 -22.16 -10.90 29.84
C THR A 195 -20.94 -11.55 30.49
N GLU A 196 -20.92 -12.88 30.60
CA GLU A 196 -19.79 -13.64 31.16
C GLU A 196 -18.50 -13.47 30.33
N TRP A 197 -18.63 -13.47 29.00
CA TRP A 197 -17.55 -13.16 28.07
C TRP A 197 -17.00 -11.76 28.30
N ALA A 198 -17.88 -10.75 28.39
CA ALA A 198 -17.48 -9.36 28.61
C ALA A 198 -16.76 -9.17 29.94
N CYS A 199 -17.22 -9.82 31.01
CA CYS A 199 -16.54 -9.83 32.30
C CYS A 199 -15.13 -10.43 32.20
N SER A 200 -14.98 -11.58 31.53
CA SER A 200 -13.69 -12.25 31.35
C SER A 200 -12.72 -11.42 30.50
N TYR A 201 -13.21 -10.83 29.42
CA TYR A 201 -12.44 -9.94 28.55
C TYR A 201 -11.96 -8.69 29.29
N GLN A 202 -12.84 -8.01 30.02
CA GLN A 202 -12.48 -6.83 30.82
C GLN A 202 -11.51 -7.16 31.96
N LEU A 203 -11.63 -8.35 32.57
CA LEU A 203 -10.68 -8.82 33.57
C LEU A 203 -9.29 -9.04 32.98
N GLY A 204 -9.22 -9.66 31.78
CA GLY A 204 -7.97 -9.80 31.03
C GLY A 204 -7.33 -8.46 30.72
N GLN A 205 -8.11 -7.46 30.29
CA GLN A 205 -7.62 -6.11 30.02
C GLN A 205 -6.99 -5.45 31.25
N ARG A 206 -7.60 -5.63 32.44
CA ARG A 206 -7.04 -5.10 33.69
C ARG A 206 -5.73 -5.79 34.05
N PHE A 207 -5.64 -7.11 33.91
CA PHE A 207 -4.39 -7.84 34.19
C PHE A 207 -3.28 -7.46 33.21
N GLU A 208 -3.61 -7.36 31.92
CA GLU A 208 -2.70 -6.90 30.87
C GLU A 208 -2.15 -5.49 31.18
N GLN A 209 -3.03 -4.55 31.54
CA GLN A 209 -2.64 -3.18 31.93
C GLN A 209 -1.75 -3.15 33.20
N SER A 210 -1.94 -4.09 34.11
CA SER A 210 -1.11 -4.21 35.32
C SER A 210 0.21 -4.96 35.12
N GLY A 211 0.46 -5.51 33.92
CA GLY A 211 1.64 -6.30 33.60
C GLY A 211 1.59 -7.76 34.07
N ASP A 212 0.46 -8.24 34.61
CA ASP A 212 0.28 -9.63 35.03
C ASP A 212 -0.15 -10.49 33.84
N ILE A 213 0.79 -10.75 32.93
CA ILE A 213 0.53 -11.39 31.63
C ILE A 213 -0.06 -12.80 31.78
N HIS A 214 0.38 -13.58 32.77
CA HIS A 214 -0.17 -14.91 33.01
C HIS A 214 -1.66 -14.86 33.40
N LYS A 215 -2.04 -13.97 34.33
CA LYS A 215 -3.46 -13.81 34.69
C LYS A 215 -4.28 -13.21 33.55
N ALA A 216 -3.68 -12.34 32.74
CA ALA A 216 -4.33 -11.83 31.54
C ALA A 216 -4.67 -12.97 30.56
N LEU A 217 -3.72 -13.88 30.31
CA LEU A 217 -3.95 -15.07 29.48
C LEU A 217 -5.03 -15.98 30.05
N ASP A 218 -5.05 -16.25 31.35
CA ASP A 218 -6.09 -17.08 31.97
C ASP A 218 -7.49 -16.48 31.78
N ALA A 219 -7.62 -15.17 32.00
CA ALA A 219 -8.88 -14.46 31.82
C ALA A 219 -9.31 -14.39 30.33
N TYR A 220 -8.36 -14.14 29.42
CA TYR A 220 -8.63 -14.18 27.99
C TYR A 220 -8.96 -15.57 27.48
N ALA A 221 -8.35 -16.63 28.01
CA ALA A 221 -8.68 -18.02 27.68
C ALA A 221 -10.10 -18.39 28.14
N ALA A 222 -10.57 -17.82 29.27
CA ALA A 222 -11.96 -17.97 29.68
C ALA A 222 -12.93 -17.33 28.67
N ALA A 223 -12.61 -16.14 28.16
CA ALA A 223 -13.38 -15.50 27.08
C ALA A 223 -13.29 -16.28 25.75
N GLU A 224 -12.11 -16.81 25.40
CA GLU A 224 -11.86 -17.56 24.16
C GLU A 224 -12.70 -18.85 24.07
N LYS A 225 -12.96 -19.50 25.22
CA LYS A 225 -13.83 -20.68 25.29
C LYS A 225 -15.27 -20.38 24.86
N MET A 226 -15.72 -19.14 25.04
CA MET A 226 -17.09 -18.72 24.69
C MET A 226 -17.13 -18.19 23.26
N ASP A 227 -16.15 -17.36 22.89
CA ASP A 227 -16.02 -16.78 21.56
C ASP A 227 -14.56 -16.75 21.13
N SER A 228 -14.15 -17.81 20.42
CA SER A 228 -12.78 -17.95 19.93
C SER A 228 -12.48 -17.08 18.70
N LYS A 229 -13.48 -16.37 18.16
CA LYS A 229 -13.40 -15.66 16.88
C LYS A 229 -13.48 -14.15 17.04
N HIS A 230 -13.67 -13.64 18.25
CA HIS A 230 -13.62 -12.21 18.53
C HIS A 230 -12.22 -11.64 18.23
N ALA A 231 -12.11 -10.82 17.17
CA ALA A 231 -10.83 -10.36 16.64
C ALA A 231 -9.94 -9.65 17.68
N GLY A 232 -10.50 -8.71 18.44
CA GLY A 232 -9.76 -7.98 19.47
C GLY A 232 -9.29 -8.85 20.64
N LEU A 233 -10.01 -9.95 20.92
CA LEU A 233 -9.58 -10.92 21.93
C LEU A 233 -8.37 -11.72 21.41
N GLN A 234 -8.44 -12.16 20.15
CA GLN A 234 -7.34 -12.87 19.51
C GLN A 234 -6.09 -11.99 19.38
N PHE A 235 -6.24 -10.70 19.09
CA PHE A 235 -5.10 -9.77 19.06
C PHE A 235 -4.42 -9.66 20.43
N ARG A 236 -5.20 -9.52 21.51
CA ARG A 236 -4.67 -9.43 22.89
C ARG A 236 -4.05 -10.74 23.36
N LEU A 237 -4.67 -11.89 23.05
CA LEU A 237 -4.05 -13.20 23.25
C LEU A 237 -2.70 -13.30 22.53
N GLY A 238 -2.62 -12.79 21.30
CA GLY A 238 -1.39 -12.69 20.53
C GLY A 238 -0.30 -11.89 21.24
N LYS A 239 -0.61 -10.66 21.70
CA LYS A 239 0.36 -9.82 22.43
C LYS A 239 0.83 -10.48 23.73
N CYS A 240 -0.09 -11.07 24.51
CA CYS A 240 0.28 -11.75 25.75
C CYS A 240 1.15 -13.00 25.50
N ARG A 241 0.80 -13.83 24.50
CA ARG A 241 1.61 -15.01 24.11
C ARG A 241 2.98 -14.61 23.60
N LEU A 242 3.06 -13.55 22.80
CA LEU A 242 4.34 -13.01 22.31
C LEU A 242 5.22 -12.54 23.47
N ALA A 243 4.65 -11.84 24.45
CA ALA A 243 5.38 -11.39 25.64
C ALA A 243 5.94 -12.54 26.50
N LEU A 244 5.35 -13.73 26.42
CA LEU A 244 5.85 -14.95 27.07
C LEU A 244 6.79 -15.79 26.19
N GLY A 245 7.10 -15.35 24.97
CA GLY A 245 7.92 -16.11 24.01
C GLY A 245 7.19 -17.25 23.31
N GLU A 246 5.85 -17.34 23.40
CA GLU A 246 5.05 -18.35 22.71
C GLU A 246 4.79 -17.96 21.24
N ILE A 247 5.85 -17.82 20.46
CA ILE A 247 5.82 -17.21 19.11
C ILE A 247 4.81 -17.87 18.17
N THR A 248 4.75 -19.20 18.12
CA THR A 248 3.81 -19.93 17.25
C THR A 248 2.35 -19.66 17.62
N ASN A 249 2.02 -19.66 18.91
CA ASN A 249 0.67 -19.39 19.38
C ASN A 249 0.30 -17.92 19.20
N ALA A 250 1.27 -17.01 19.36
CA ALA A 250 1.10 -15.58 19.13
C ALA A 250 0.75 -15.30 17.66
N ARG A 251 1.55 -15.83 16.72
CA ARG A 251 1.29 -15.70 15.27
C ARG A 251 -0.13 -16.16 14.92
N LYS A 252 -0.52 -17.36 15.36
CA LYS A 252 -1.85 -17.91 15.07
C LYS A 252 -2.97 -17.01 15.59
N ALA A 253 -2.78 -16.40 16.76
CA ALA A 253 -3.74 -15.47 17.34
C ALA A 253 -3.81 -14.17 16.53
N PHE A 254 -2.69 -13.61 16.08
CA PHE A 254 -2.68 -12.43 15.20
C PHE A 254 -3.32 -12.70 13.83
N GLU A 255 -3.02 -13.84 13.21
CA GLU A 255 -3.68 -14.27 11.96
C GLU A 255 -5.19 -14.39 12.14
N THR A 256 -5.63 -14.98 13.26
CA THR A 256 -7.06 -15.08 13.59
C THR A 256 -7.67 -13.70 13.82
N ALA A 257 -6.97 -12.79 14.50
CA ALA A 257 -7.42 -11.42 14.71
C ALA A 257 -7.63 -10.67 13.39
N ARG A 258 -6.66 -10.76 12.47
CA ARG A 258 -6.77 -10.19 11.11
C ARG A 258 -7.94 -10.79 10.34
N ASP A 259 -8.02 -12.11 10.31
CA ASP A 259 -9.01 -12.81 9.48
C ASP A 259 -10.44 -12.57 9.98
N TYR A 260 -10.65 -12.46 11.29
CA TYR A 260 -11.96 -12.21 11.89
C TYR A 260 -12.27 -10.72 12.13
N ASP A 261 -11.38 -9.82 11.71
CA ASP A 261 -11.68 -8.39 11.68
C ASP A 261 -12.96 -8.16 10.88
N CYS A 262 -13.97 -7.57 11.52
CA CYS A 262 -15.23 -7.25 10.89
C CYS A 262 -15.12 -6.01 10.03
N TYR A 263 -13.94 -5.38 9.98
CA TYR A 263 -13.68 -4.28 9.09
C TYR A 263 -12.29 -4.36 8.42
N PRO A 264 -12.11 -5.33 7.51
CA PRO A 264 -10.80 -5.71 7.02
C PRO A 264 -10.29 -4.79 5.88
N PHE A 265 -9.49 -3.78 6.21
CA PHE A 265 -8.69 -2.99 5.25
C PHE A 265 -7.39 -3.68 4.78
N ARG A 266 -7.24 -4.96 5.12
CA ARG A 266 -6.00 -5.74 4.98
C ARG A 266 -6.29 -7.01 4.21
N ALA A 267 -5.32 -7.46 3.41
CA ALA A 267 -5.35 -8.78 2.83
C ALA A 267 -5.40 -9.84 3.96
N ASP A 268 -6.38 -10.74 3.92
CA ASP A 268 -6.52 -11.82 4.89
C ASP A 268 -5.92 -13.14 4.37
N SER A 269 -5.90 -14.17 5.23
CA SER A 269 -5.39 -15.48 4.84
C SER A 269 -6.12 -16.10 3.65
N PHE A 270 -7.41 -15.77 3.45
CA PHE A 270 -8.17 -16.27 2.31
C PHE A 270 -7.64 -15.66 1.01
N LEU A 271 -7.44 -14.34 0.98
CA LEU A 271 -6.98 -13.61 -0.21
C LEU A 271 -5.59 -14.09 -0.64
N ASN A 272 -4.64 -14.23 0.29
CA ASN A 272 -3.30 -14.75 -0.03
C ASN A 272 -3.34 -16.21 -0.53
N LYS A 273 -4.19 -17.06 0.06
CA LYS A 273 -4.41 -18.43 -0.46
C LYS A 273 -5.04 -18.42 -1.85
N ALA A 274 -5.96 -17.49 -2.14
CA ALA A 274 -6.56 -17.35 -3.46
C ALA A 274 -5.53 -16.93 -4.52
N ILE A 275 -4.66 -15.98 -4.20
CA ILE A 275 -3.56 -15.57 -5.09
C ILE A 275 -2.68 -16.76 -5.44
N ARG A 276 -2.23 -17.54 -4.44
CA ARG A 276 -1.42 -18.74 -4.68
C ARG A 276 -2.15 -19.76 -5.56
N ARG A 277 -3.40 -20.09 -5.25
CA ARG A 277 -4.21 -21.02 -6.05
C ARG A 277 -4.33 -20.57 -7.52
N VAL A 278 -4.50 -19.28 -7.77
CA VAL A 278 -4.57 -18.74 -9.14
C VAL A 278 -3.22 -18.84 -9.82
N ALA A 279 -2.12 -18.52 -9.13
CA ALA A 279 -0.78 -18.66 -9.68
C ALA A 279 -0.48 -20.11 -10.08
N ASP A 280 -0.75 -21.07 -9.19
CA ASP A 280 -0.55 -22.50 -9.44
C ASP A 280 -1.39 -22.99 -10.64
N ARG A 281 -2.67 -22.60 -10.71
CA ARG A 281 -3.59 -22.98 -11.79
C ARG A 281 -3.14 -22.43 -13.16
N HIS A 282 -2.51 -21.26 -13.17
CA HIS A 282 -2.12 -20.56 -14.39
C HIS A 282 -0.60 -20.59 -14.65
N ALA A 283 0.16 -21.42 -13.93
CA ALA A 283 1.62 -21.52 -14.09
C ALA A 283 2.04 -21.83 -15.54
N ALA A 284 1.35 -22.76 -16.20
CA ALA A 284 1.59 -23.10 -17.61
C ALA A 284 1.25 -21.98 -18.60
N GLN A 285 0.59 -20.91 -18.14
CA GLN A 285 0.25 -19.71 -18.92
C GLN A 285 1.20 -18.52 -18.60
N GLY A 286 2.37 -18.79 -18.01
CA GLY A 286 3.36 -17.75 -17.70
C GLY A 286 3.03 -16.94 -16.44
N VAL A 287 2.30 -17.54 -15.50
CA VAL A 287 2.03 -16.94 -14.18
C VAL A 287 3.02 -17.50 -13.15
N HIS A 288 3.75 -16.60 -12.51
CA HIS A 288 4.74 -16.87 -11.47
C HIS A 288 4.21 -16.38 -10.13
N PHE A 289 4.62 -17.03 -9.04
CA PHE A 289 4.19 -16.68 -7.68
C PHE A 289 5.37 -16.16 -6.86
N ALA A 290 5.18 -15.02 -6.21
CA ALA A 290 6.13 -14.47 -5.23
C ALA A 290 5.48 -14.43 -3.83
N ASP A 291 6.15 -14.99 -2.84
CA ASP A 291 5.59 -15.12 -1.49
C ASP A 291 6.03 -13.99 -0.55
N ALA A 292 5.62 -12.76 -0.84
CA ALA A 292 6.02 -11.61 -0.04
C ALA A 292 5.52 -11.68 1.41
N GLU A 293 4.37 -12.32 1.70
CA GLU A 293 3.91 -12.57 3.08
C GLU A 293 4.94 -13.36 3.88
N THR A 294 5.45 -14.47 3.33
CA THR A 294 6.48 -15.27 4.00
C THR A 294 7.80 -14.51 4.11
N CYS A 295 8.26 -13.86 3.04
CA CYS A 295 9.53 -13.13 3.06
C CYS A 295 9.55 -11.98 4.08
N LEU A 296 8.46 -11.23 4.24
CA LEU A 296 8.40 -10.16 5.23
C LEU A 296 8.29 -10.71 6.66
N ASN A 297 7.57 -11.81 6.84
CA ASN A 297 7.55 -12.51 8.12
C ASN A 297 8.97 -12.92 8.53
N GLU A 298 9.76 -13.50 7.62
CA GLU A 298 11.14 -13.94 7.88
C GLU A 298 12.16 -12.81 8.11
N CYS A 299 11.81 -11.57 7.76
CA CYS A 299 12.65 -10.40 8.06
C CYS A 299 12.59 -9.99 9.54
N ASP A 300 11.55 -10.40 10.26
CA ASP A 300 11.44 -10.17 11.70
C ASP A 300 12.02 -11.34 12.49
N SER A 301 12.69 -11.06 13.62
CA SER A 301 13.30 -12.08 14.47
C SER A 301 12.32 -13.08 15.09
N ASN A 302 11.07 -12.66 15.32
CA ASN A 302 9.98 -13.53 15.77
C ASN A 302 9.29 -14.24 14.59
N GLY A 303 9.69 -13.90 13.36
CA GLY A 303 9.04 -14.33 12.15
C GLY A 303 7.69 -13.63 11.91
N ILE A 304 7.24 -12.69 12.75
CA ILE A 304 5.92 -12.06 12.65
C ILE A 304 6.14 -10.63 12.18
N SER A 305 5.58 -10.28 11.03
CA SER A 305 5.82 -8.94 10.49
C SER A 305 5.10 -7.85 11.31
N GLY A 306 5.85 -6.88 11.82
CA GLY A 306 5.36 -5.78 12.65
C GLY A 306 5.92 -4.41 12.28
N ASN A 307 5.95 -3.53 13.27
CA ASN A 307 6.59 -2.22 13.20
C ASN A 307 8.09 -2.39 12.93
N GLY A 308 8.63 -1.59 12.02
CA GLY A 308 9.99 -1.73 11.48
C GLY A 308 10.01 -2.14 10.01
N LEU A 309 9.03 -2.94 9.59
CA LEU A 309 8.72 -3.17 8.16
C LEU A 309 7.54 -2.31 7.70
N PHE A 310 6.59 -2.06 8.60
CA PHE A 310 5.39 -1.28 8.36
C PHE A 310 5.35 -0.03 9.25
N TYR A 311 4.65 1.00 8.79
CA TYR A 311 4.30 2.15 9.64
C TYR A 311 2.81 2.25 9.96
N ASP A 312 1.97 1.50 9.24
CA ASP A 312 0.58 1.29 9.59
C ASP A 312 0.18 -0.18 9.33
N ASN A 313 -1.10 -0.44 9.06
CA ASN A 313 -1.63 -1.78 8.84
C ASN A 313 -1.08 -2.48 7.58
N VAL A 314 -0.69 -1.74 6.53
CA VAL A 314 -0.33 -2.29 5.21
C VAL A 314 0.80 -1.58 4.51
N HIS A 315 1.10 -0.33 4.86
CA HIS A 315 2.08 0.47 4.18
C HIS A 315 3.46 0.28 4.80
N LEU A 316 4.42 0.17 3.88
CA LEU A 316 5.76 -0.30 4.16
C LEU A 316 6.67 0.91 4.42
N LEU A 317 7.55 0.76 5.41
CA LEU A 317 8.77 1.55 5.54
C LEU A 317 9.80 1.08 4.49
N PHE A 318 10.93 1.77 4.36
CA PHE A 318 11.96 1.37 3.40
C PHE A 318 12.42 -0.10 3.56
N PRO A 319 12.68 -0.62 4.79
CA PRO A 319 13.05 -2.03 4.97
C PRO A 319 11.98 -3.00 4.45
N GLY A 320 10.70 -2.70 4.67
CA GLY A 320 9.59 -3.49 4.15
C GLY A 320 9.49 -3.42 2.62
N ASN A 321 9.64 -2.23 2.02
CA ASN A 321 9.68 -2.07 0.57
C ASN A 321 10.85 -2.84 -0.06
N TYR A 322 12.02 -2.81 0.57
CA TYR A 322 13.19 -3.58 0.13
C TYR A 322 12.91 -5.09 0.18
N ALA A 323 12.35 -5.60 1.27
CA ALA A 323 12.01 -7.02 1.42
C ALA A 323 11.03 -7.50 0.32
N VAL A 324 10.00 -6.70 0.01
CA VAL A 324 9.09 -7.00 -1.11
C VAL A 324 9.84 -7.01 -2.45
N ALA A 325 10.68 -6.00 -2.72
CA ALA A 325 11.44 -5.92 -3.96
C ALA A 325 12.38 -7.12 -4.14
N ALA A 326 13.12 -7.49 -3.10
CA ALA A 326 14.02 -8.63 -3.09
C ALA A 326 13.28 -9.96 -3.30
N CYS A 327 12.10 -10.13 -2.67
CA CYS A 327 11.23 -11.29 -2.89
C CYS A 327 10.75 -11.38 -4.35
N LEU A 328 10.31 -10.26 -4.91
CA LEU A 328 9.82 -10.19 -6.29
C LEU A 328 10.93 -10.46 -7.32
N PHE A 329 12.17 -10.05 -7.04
CA PHE A 329 13.28 -10.09 -7.98
C PHE A 329 13.44 -11.45 -8.67
N GLY A 330 13.50 -12.54 -7.89
CA GLY A 330 13.68 -13.89 -8.45
C GLY A 330 12.53 -14.32 -9.38
N SER A 331 11.29 -14.02 -8.98
CA SER A 331 10.09 -14.35 -9.78
C SER A 331 9.99 -13.49 -11.04
N VAL A 332 10.39 -12.22 -10.96
CA VAL A 332 10.43 -11.30 -12.09
C VAL A 332 11.52 -11.70 -13.08
N ALA A 333 12.72 -12.05 -12.60
CA ALA A 333 13.79 -12.57 -13.44
C ALA A 333 13.36 -13.85 -14.18
N ALA A 334 12.70 -14.78 -13.48
CA ALA A 334 12.14 -15.98 -14.10
C ALA A 334 11.06 -15.66 -15.15
N ALA A 335 10.18 -14.70 -14.86
CA ALA A 335 9.16 -14.25 -15.79
C ALA A 335 9.76 -13.59 -17.04
N LEU A 336 10.75 -12.72 -16.90
CA LEU A 336 11.44 -12.09 -18.04
C LEU A 336 12.13 -13.14 -18.93
N ARG A 337 12.78 -14.15 -18.36
CA ARG A 337 13.29 -15.30 -19.14
C ARG A 337 12.17 -16.06 -19.84
N GLY A 338 11.06 -16.28 -19.16
CA GLY A 338 9.86 -16.92 -19.74
C GLY A 338 9.24 -16.12 -20.89
N ALA A 339 9.42 -14.80 -20.90
CA ALA A 339 9.05 -13.91 -22.02
C ALA A 339 10.08 -13.90 -23.16
N GLY A 340 11.21 -14.60 -23.02
CA GLY A 340 12.24 -14.71 -24.05
C GLY A 340 13.37 -13.69 -23.96
N TYR A 341 13.45 -12.92 -22.87
CA TYR A 341 14.57 -12.00 -22.63
C TYR A 341 15.78 -12.76 -22.08
N ASP A 342 16.97 -12.32 -22.50
CA ASP A 342 18.25 -12.80 -21.98
C ASP A 342 18.54 -12.16 -20.62
N PHE A 343 17.89 -12.66 -19.57
CA PHE A 343 18.08 -12.21 -18.20
C PHE A 343 18.96 -13.22 -17.43
N PRO A 344 20.05 -12.80 -16.76
CA PRO A 344 21.00 -13.73 -16.15
C PRO A 344 20.39 -14.68 -15.12
N THR A 345 20.90 -15.92 -15.05
CA THR A 345 20.39 -16.97 -14.17
C THR A 345 20.94 -16.94 -12.74
N GLU A 346 22.13 -16.36 -12.53
CA GLU A 346 22.86 -16.39 -11.25
C GLU A 346 22.91 -15.04 -10.53
N GLU A 347 22.20 -14.03 -11.03
CA GLU A 347 22.15 -12.70 -10.40
C GLU A 347 21.36 -12.74 -9.08
N SER A 348 21.92 -12.08 -8.06
CA SER A 348 21.27 -11.85 -6.77
C SER A 348 20.76 -10.41 -6.70
N PRO A 349 19.66 -10.15 -5.96
CA PRO A 349 19.23 -8.77 -5.76
C PRO A 349 20.32 -7.97 -5.04
N LEU A 350 20.43 -6.68 -5.39
CA LEU A 350 21.29 -5.74 -4.69
C LEU A 350 20.98 -5.72 -3.19
N THR A 351 21.98 -5.38 -2.38
CA THR A 351 21.80 -5.14 -0.95
C THR A 351 20.94 -3.90 -0.69
N SER A 352 20.38 -3.80 0.52
CA SER A 352 19.58 -2.64 0.94
C SER A 352 20.40 -1.35 0.83
N GLU A 353 21.65 -1.38 1.24
CA GLU A 353 22.57 -0.24 1.21
C GLU A 353 22.89 0.22 -0.23
N GLU A 354 23.14 -0.71 -1.14
CA GLU A 354 23.35 -0.39 -2.56
C GLU A 354 22.09 0.21 -3.20
N CYS A 355 20.91 -0.30 -2.86
CA CYS A 355 19.65 0.28 -3.30
C CYS A 355 19.45 1.70 -2.77
N LYS A 356 19.76 1.96 -1.48
CA LYS A 356 19.70 3.30 -0.89
C LYS A 356 20.62 4.28 -1.63
N GLU A 357 21.87 3.89 -1.89
CA GLU A 357 22.83 4.74 -2.60
C GLU A 357 22.31 5.09 -4.01
N ARG A 358 21.86 4.10 -4.78
CA ARG A 358 21.38 4.29 -6.16
C ARG A 358 20.07 5.06 -6.24
N LEU A 359 19.22 4.95 -5.22
CA LEU A 359 18.00 5.76 -5.09
C LEU A 359 18.25 7.15 -4.51
N GLY A 360 19.51 7.48 -4.16
CA GLY A 360 19.84 8.77 -3.55
C GLY A 360 19.19 8.98 -2.18
N LEU A 361 18.88 7.89 -1.47
CA LEU A 361 18.27 7.94 -0.13
C LEU A 361 19.33 8.31 0.92
N CYS A 362 19.77 9.57 0.89
CA CYS A 362 20.64 10.14 1.92
C CYS A 362 19.88 10.35 3.23
N ALA A 363 20.58 10.71 4.31
CA ALA A 363 19.97 10.87 5.64
C ALA A 363 18.78 11.86 5.65
N GLN A 364 18.87 12.96 4.90
CA GLN A 364 17.83 13.98 4.78
C GLN A 364 16.58 13.44 4.07
N GLU A 365 16.78 12.70 2.98
CA GLU A 365 15.69 12.05 2.25
C GLU A 365 15.05 10.94 3.07
N TYR A 366 15.87 10.22 3.86
CA TYR A 366 15.39 9.14 4.70
C TYR A 366 14.54 9.66 5.86
N HIS A 367 15.01 10.72 6.52
CA HIS A 367 14.20 11.48 7.49
C HIS A 367 12.87 11.94 6.87
N ARG A 368 12.90 12.55 5.68
CA ARG A 368 11.67 13.04 5.03
C ARG A 368 10.69 11.92 4.72
N HIS A 369 11.18 10.79 4.22
CA HIS A 369 10.36 9.61 3.95
C HIS A 369 9.61 9.14 5.21
N TYR A 370 10.32 9.06 6.35
CA TYR A 370 9.73 8.65 7.64
C TYR A 370 8.82 9.74 8.22
N GLN A 371 9.13 11.03 8.00
CA GLN A 371 8.27 12.14 8.39
C GLN A 371 6.92 12.09 7.65
N HIS A 372 6.91 11.73 6.36
CA HIS A 372 5.66 11.52 5.63
C HIS A 372 4.88 10.31 6.16
N ALA A 373 5.56 9.21 6.49
CA ALA A 373 4.94 8.04 7.13
C ALA A 373 4.28 8.40 8.46
N LEU A 374 4.99 9.15 9.31
CA LEU A 374 4.45 9.66 10.58
C LEU A 374 3.26 10.59 10.38
N GLY A 375 3.35 11.51 9.41
CA GLY A 375 2.23 12.39 9.06
C GLY A 375 0.99 11.62 8.64
N HIS A 376 1.15 10.55 7.84
CA HIS A 376 0.05 9.69 7.45
C HIS A 376 -0.55 8.92 8.63
N LEU A 377 0.30 8.32 9.47
CA LEU A 377 -0.14 7.60 10.67
C LEU A 377 -0.94 8.52 11.60
N LYS A 378 -0.46 9.75 11.84
CA LYS A 378 -1.18 10.75 12.65
C LYS A 378 -2.51 11.19 12.03
N TYR A 379 -2.56 11.31 10.70
CA TYR A 379 -3.81 11.58 10.01
C TYR A 379 -4.83 10.45 10.24
N GLN A 380 -4.41 9.18 10.08
CA GLN A 380 -5.27 8.02 10.30
C GLN A 380 -5.78 7.95 11.75
N THR A 381 -4.91 8.14 12.74
CA THR A 381 -5.32 8.12 14.16
C THR A 381 -6.25 9.28 14.53
N GLY A 382 -6.20 10.39 13.79
CA GLY A 382 -7.10 11.53 13.94
C GLY A 382 -8.51 11.31 13.38
N VAL A 383 -8.69 10.43 12.40
CA VAL A 383 -9.98 10.18 11.73
C VAL A 383 -10.93 9.42 12.66
N ALA A 384 -12.15 9.95 12.82
CA ALA A 384 -13.16 9.45 13.77
C ALA A 384 -13.45 7.94 13.62
N ALA A 385 -13.52 7.44 12.38
CA ALA A 385 -13.74 6.03 12.08
C ALA A 385 -12.68 5.08 12.67
N PHE A 386 -11.45 5.58 12.87
CA PHE A 386 -10.32 4.77 13.37
C PHE A 386 -10.06 4.97 14.86
N GLN A 387 -10.54 6.06 15.47
CA GLN A 387 -10.24 6.41 16.86
C GLN A 387 -10.55 5.29 17.86
N SER A 388 -11.66 4.56 17.69
CA SER A 388 -12.00 3.47 18.61
C SER A 388 -11.03 2.30 18.51
N ALA A 389 -10.54 1.98 17.32
CA ALA A 389 -9.63 0.87 17.08
C ALA A 389 -8.19 1.21 17.47
N LEU A 390 -7.80 2.47 17.25
CA LEU A 390 -6.44 2.96 17.43
C LEU A 390 -6.24 3.75 18.74
N LYS A 391 -7.22 3.75 19.64
CA LYS A 391 -7.18 4.52 20.89
C LYS A 391 -5.91 4.26 21.72
N ASP A 392 -5.50 3.00 21.78
CA ASP A 392 -4.33 2.55 22.54
C ASP A 392 -3.12 2.29 21.61
N HIS A 393 -3.19 2.70 20.34
CA HIS A 393 -2.10 2.47 19.38
C HIS A 393 -0.97 3.48 19.62
N ASP A 394 0.21 2.97 19.97
CA ASP A 394 1.38 3.79 20.23
C ASP A 394 1.99 4.29 18.91
N THR A 395 2.06 5.62 18.76
CA THR A 395 2.78 6.27 17.65
C THR A 395 4.19 6.72 18.03
N GLY A 396 4.56 6.66 19.31
CA GLY A 396 5.81 7.18 19.85
C GLY A 396 7.05 6.49 19.27
N TRP A 397 6.95 5.21 18.92
CA TRP A 397 8.05 4.48 18.26
C TRP A 397 8.48 5.14 16.94
N LEU A 398 7.53 5.60 16.12
CA LEU A 398 7.83 6.24 14.83
C LEU A 398 8.26 7.70 15.01
N GLU A 399 7.74 8.38 16.02
CA GLU A 399 8.22 9.72 16.41
C GLU A 399 9.69 9.70 16.84
N ASN A 400 10.08 8.68 17.62
CA ASN A 400 11.46 8.47 18.04
C ASN A 400 12.35 8.19 16.83
N GLU A 401 11.93 7.32 15.91
CA GLU A 401 12.71 7.01 14.71
C GLU A 401 12.88 8.23 13.80
N VAL A 402 11.82 9.04 13.61
CA VAL A 402 11.91 10.31 12.88
C VAL A 402 12.91 11.26 13.56
N SER A 403 12.89 11.35 14.88
CA SER A 403 13.81 12.22 15.64
C SER A 403 15.27 11.76 15.49
N LEU A 404 15.52 10.46 15.56
CA LEU A 404 16.87 9.88 15.35
C LEU A 404 17.38 10.12 13.91
N LEU A 405 16.49 10.00 12.91
CA LEU A 405 16.84 10.28 11.52
C LEU A 405 17.11 11.78 11.29
N LEU A 406 16.40 12.67 11.99
CA LEU A 406 16.67 14.11 11.96
C LEU A 406 18.07 14.42 12.49
N GLU A 407 18.44 13.85 13.65
CA GLU A 407 19.79 14.01 14.22
C GLU A 407 20.88 13.54 13.24
N LYS A 408 20.70 12.37 12.62
CA LYS A 408 21.61 11.83 11.60
C LYS A 408 21.70 12.76 10.38
N ALA A 409 20.56 13.31 9.93
CA ALA A 409 20.51 14.24 8.80
C ALA A 409 21.22 15.56 9.11
N SER A 410 21.11 16.07 10.35
CA SER A 410 21.79 17.28 10.81
C SER A 410 23.31 17.10 11.00
N ALA A 411 23.77 15.89 11.30
CA ALA A 411 25.19 15.62 11.54
C ALA A 411 26.06 15.56 10.27
N ALA A 412 25.48 15.43 9.07
CA ALA A 412 26.22 15.30 7.81
C ALA A 412 25.60 16.09 6.63
N PRO A 413 25.50 17.45 6.72
CA PRO A 413 24.83 18.26 5.70
C PRO A 413 25.56 18.28 4.34
N GLY A 414 26.90 18.21 4.33
CA GLY A 414 27.70 18.29 3.10
C GLY A 414 27.69 17.03 2.20
N ASN A 415 27.23 15.89 2.73
CA ASN A 415 27.23 14.62 1.98
C ASN A 415 26.01 14.44 1.07
N ALA A 416 24.92 15.18 1.31
CA ALA A 416 23.65 14.99 0.61
C ALA A 416 23.71 15.43 -0.85
N ARG A 417 24.22 16.64 -1.12
CA ARG A 417 24.38 17.18 -2.48
C ARG A 417 25.24 16.27 -3.34
N SER A 418 26.45 15.94 -2.86
CA SER A 418 27.37 15.08 -3.59
C SER A 418 26.81 13.68 -3.85
N SER A 419 26.10 13.10 -2.88
CA SER A 419 25.44 11.80 -3.07
C SER A 419 24.35 11.85 -4.13
N LEU A 420 23.51 12.89 -4.12
CA LEU A 420 22.46 13.09 -5.11
C LEU A 420 23.04 13.36 -6.50
N GLU A 421 24.04 14.23 -6.63
CA GLU A 421 24.72 14.51 -7.89
C GLU A 421 25.40 13.25 -8.46
N LYS A 422 26.03 12.43 -7.61
CA LYS A 422 26.59 11.12 -8.02
C LYS A 422 25.49 10.17 -8.51
N ALA A 423 24.38 10.07 -7.80
CA ALA A 423 23.26 9.22 -8.18
C ALA A 423 22.60 9.69 -9.50
N ILE A 424 22.44 11.01 -9.69
CA ILE A 424 21.93 11.60 -10.93
C ILE A 424 22.86 11.32 -12.10
N HIS A 425 24.17 11.42 -11.90
CA HIS A 425 25.14 11.10 -12.94
C HIS A 425 25.02 9.64 -13.40
N GLN A 426 24.76 8.71 -12.47
CA GLN A 426 24.57 7.31 -12.77
C GLN A 426 23.18 7.01 -13.39
N TYR A 427 22.16 7.78 -13.00
CA TYR A 427 20.76 7.58 -13.42
C TYR A 427 20.09 8.92 -13.81
N PRO A 428 20.47 9.54 -14.93
CA PRO A 428 20.03 10.88 -15.30
C PRO A 428 18.53 10.98 -15.57
N ASP A 429 17.90 9.87 -15.97
CA ASP A 429 16.46 9.81 -16.24
C ASP A 429 15.60 9.66 -14.98
N ASN A 430 16.22 9.50 -13.80
CA ASN A 430 15.48 9.39 -12.55
C ASN A 430 15.02 10.77 -12.07
N CYS A 431 13.81 11.12 -12.48
CA CYS A 431 13.15 12.38 -12.11
C CYS A 431 13.10 12.63 -10.60
N HIS A 432 13.04 11.60 -9.76
CA HIS A 432 12.98 11.76 -8.31
C HIS A 432 14.31 12.23 -7.71
N LEU A 433 15.44 11.77 -8.26
CA LEU A 433 16.75 12.25 -7.84
C LEU A 433 16.88 13.75 -8.11
N CYS A 434 16.47 14.21 -9.30
CA CYS A 434 16.45 15.62 -9.66
C CYS A 434 15.54 16.44 -8.74
N GLN A 435 14.33 15.96 -8.43
CA GLN A 435 13.43 16.62 -7.48
C GLN A 435 14.04 16.72 -6.08
N SER A 436 14.74 15.68 -5.62
CA SER A 436 15.40 15.67 -4.30
C SER A 436 16.57 16.66 -4.26
N LEU A 437 17.37 16.74 -5.32
CA LEU A 437 18.42 17.76 -5.44
C LEU A 437 17.83 19.18 -5.42
N ILE A 438 16.77 19.44 -6.20
CA ILE A 438 16.09 20.75 -6.22
C ILE A 438 15.59 21.12 -4.82
N ARG A 439 14.92 20.20 -4.11
CA ARG A 439 14.45 20.43 -2.74
C ARG A 439 15.61 20.74 -1.78
N TYR A 440 16.70 20.01 -1.90
CA TYR A 440 17.90 20.24 -1.11
C TYR A 440 18.48 21.63 -1.37
N LEU A 441 18.60 22.05 -2.64
CA LEU A 441 19.10 23.39 -3.01
C LEU A 441 18.24 24.51 -2.42
N VAL A 442 16.91 24.37 -2.43
CA VAL A 442 16.00 25.32 -1.77
C VAL A 442 16.26 25.38 -0.27
N GLN A 443 16.45 24.23 0.39
CA GLN A 443 16.68 24.15 1.83
C GLN A 443 18.01 24.82 2.25
N GLU A 444 19.05 24.69 1.44
CA GLU A 444 20.36 25.34 1.65
C GLU A 444 20.37 26.82 1.24
N GLY A 445 19.28 27.35 0.69
CA GLY A 445 19.17 28.74 0.24
C GLY A 445 19.77 29.03 -1.14
N ASP A 446 20.20 28.01 -1.90
CA ASP A 446 20.67 28.14 -3.29
C ASP A 446 19.47 28.20 -4.26
N THR A 447 18.65 29.23 -4.08
CA THR A 447 17.36 29.40 -4.80
C THR A 447 17.54 29.65 -6.30
N GLN A 448 18.63 30.31 -6.72
CA GLN A 448 18.92 30.53 -8.14
C GLN A 448 19.19 29.22 -8.88
N THR A 449 20.05 28.35 -8.32
CA THR A 449 20.34 27.05 -8.94
C THR A 449 19.11 26.16 -8.93
N ALA A 450 18.36 26.15 -7.82
CA ALA A 450 17.09 25.42 -7.72
C ALA A 450 16.09 25.86 -8.81
N LEU A 451 15.96 27.17 -9.04
CA LEU A 451 15.03 27.73 -10.02
C LEU A 451 15.37 27.31 -11.46
N ILE A 452 16.67 27.33 -11.82
CA ILE A 452 17.14 26.89 -13.14
C ILE A 452 16.82 25.42 -13.35
N GLN A 453 17.27 24.55 -12.44
CA GLN A 453 17.06 23.11 -12.56
C GLN A 453 15.57 22.73 -12.54
N ALA A 454 14.77 23.38 -11.69
CA ALA A 454 13.33 23.15 -11.66
C ALA A 454 12.63 23.58 -12.95
N GLY A 455 13.08 24.67 -13.59
CA GLY A 455 12.55 25.12 -14.88
C GLY A 455 12.91 24.20 -16.04
N GLU A 456 14.15 23.71 -16.09
CA GLU A 456 14.60 22.71 -17.07
C GLU A 456 13.83 21.39 -16.91
N MET A 457 13.66 20.94 -15.66
CA MET A 457 12.90 19.75 -15.34
C MET A 457 11.42 19.91 -15.71
N ALA A 458 10.79 21.02 -15.37
CA ALA A 458 9.40 21.31 -15.71
C ALA A 458 9.18 21.40 -17.24
N THR A 459 10.20 21.80 -17.98
CA THR A 459 10.17 21.81 -19.45
C THR A 459 10.29 20.41 -20.04
N SER A 460 11.09 19.55 -19.43
CA SER A 460 11.29 18.16 -19.87
C SER A 460 10.12 17.26 -19.50
N PHE A 461 9.50 17.50 -18.34
CA PHE A 461 8.39 16.71 -17.78
C PHE A 461 7.11 17.55 -17.66
N LYS A 462 6.64 18.10 -18.78
CA LYS A 462 5.46 18.99 -18.84
C LYS A 462 4.17 18.36 -18.30
N GLU A 463 4.02 17.05 -18.50
CA GLU A 463 2.83 16.29 -18.11
C GLU A 463 2.89 15.74 -16.67
N ARG A 464 4.03 15.91 -15.97
CA ARG A 464 4.22 15.43 -14.59
C ARG A 464 3.78 16.50 -13.59
N LEU A 465 2.58 16.34 -13.03
CA LEU A 465 2.00 17.29 -12.07
C LEU A 465 2.91 17.54 -10.86
N ASP A 466 3.57 16.50 -10.33
CA ASP A 466 4.50 16.60 -9.20
C ASP A 466 5.73 17.48 -9.52
N VAL A 467 6.24 17.42 -10.76
CA VAL A 467 7.33 18.28 -11.23
C VAL A 467 6.87 19.73 -11.37
N GLN A 468 5.69 19.93 -11.95
CA GLN A 468 5.12 21.27 -12.10
C GLN A 468 4.81 21.92 -10.74
N LEU A 469 4.32 21.14 -9.77
CA LEU A 469 4.08 21.60 -8.40
C LEU A 469 5.38 21.97 -7.69
N LEU A 470 6.45 21.18 -7.87
CA LEU A 470 7.76 21.52 -7.33
C LEU A 470 8.25 22.85 -7.94
N TYR A 471 8.14 23.02 -9.26
CA TYR A 471 8.55 24.27 -9.91
C TYR A 471 7.76 25.48 -9.42
N ALA A 472 6.44 25.36 -9.23
CA ALA A 472 5.62 26.42 -8.62
C ALA A 472 6.13 26.82 -7.23
N ARG A 473 6.46 25.84 -6.38
CA ARG A 473 7.02 26.10 -5.03
C ARG A 473 8.38 26.79 -5.11
N VAL A 474 9.25 26.38 -6.03
CA VAL A 474 10.57 27.01 -6.21
C VAL A 474 10.42 28.46 -6.72
N LEU A 475 9.48 28.73 -7.64
CA LEU A 475 9.14 30.08 -8.10
C LEU A 475 8.72 30.98 -6.92
N GLU A 476 7.84 30.46 -6.05
CA GLU A 476 7.40 31.17 -4.85
C GLU A 476 8.56 31.46 -3.89
N SER A 477 9.40 30.45 -3.59
CA SER A 477 10.60 30.64 -2.75
C SER A 477 11.63 31.60 -3.37
N SER A 478 11.63 31.75 -4.70
CA SER A 478 12.49 32.70 -5.43
C SER A 478 11.88 34.11 -5.55
N GLY A 479 10.66 34.32 -5.04
CA GLY A 479 9.94 35.59 -5.06
C GLY A 479 9.05 35.84 -6.29
N ASP A 480 8.97 34.90 -7.24
CA ASP A 480 8.09 34.99 -8.43
C ASP A 480 6.69 34.43 -8.15
N ILE A 481 6.01 35.06 -7.19
CA ILE A 481 4.68 34.65 -6.70
C ILE A 481 3.64 34.68 -7.83
N GLN A 482 3.76 35.62 -8.76
CA GLN A 482 2.80 35.76 -9.86
C GLN A 482 2.86 34.55 -10.81
N LYS A 483 4.05 34.10 -11.21
CA LYS A 483 4.17 32.89 -12.04
C LYS A 483 3.78 31.64 -11.28
N SER A 484 4.13 31.54 -10.00
CA SER A 484 3.70 30.42 -9.16
C SER A 484 2.17 30.30 -9.14
N ASN A 485 1.45 31.39 -8.84
CA ASN A 485 -0.01 31.40 -8.81
C ASN A 485 -0.65 31.08 -10.17
N ALA A 486 -0.08 31.59 -11.27
CA ALA A 486 -0.55 31.24 -12.61
C ALA A 486 -0.39 29.74 -12.91
N LEU A 487 0.75 29.15 -12.52
CA LEU A 487 1.01 27.73 -12.69
C LEU A 487 0.08 26.88 -11.81
N LEU A 488 -0.07 27.22 -10.52
CA LEU A 488 -1.00 26.54 -9.60
C LEU A 488 -2.45 26.60 -10.09
N THR A 489 -2.88 27.74 -10.65
CA THR A 489 -4.23 27.89 -11.24
C THR A 489 -4.41 26.95 -12.44
N ARG A 490 -3.40 26.86 -13.32
CA ARG A 490 -3.40 25.91 -14.44
C ARG A 490 -3.43 24.46 -13.95
N LEU A 491 -2.63 24.12 -12.94
CA LEU A 491 -2.60 22.78 -12.36
C LEU A 491 -3.94 22.43 -11.72
N ASN A 492 -4.55 23.33 -10.97
CA ASN A 492 -5.87 23.12 -10.37
C ASN A 492 -6.95 22.86 -11.44
N ALA A 493 -6.87 23.55 -12.59
CA ALA A 493 -7.76 23.30 -13.72
C ALA A 493 -7.55 21.91 -14.37
N LEU A 494 -6.35 21.35 -14.32
CA LEU A 494 -6.05 19.98 -14.73
C LEU A 494 -6.51 18.94 -13.70
N ILE A 495 -6.44 19.29 -12.41
CA ILE A 495 -6.81 18.44 -11.26
C ILE A 495 -8.35 18.33 -11.11
N HIS A 496 -9.14 19.09 -11.87
CA HIS A 496 -10.60 18.92 -11.99
C HIS A 496 -11.05 17.60 -12.66
N TRP A 497 -10.19 16.59 -12.74
CA TRP A 497 -10.37 15.32 -12.01
C TRP A 497 -9.23 14.37 -12.36
N ASP A 498 -8.36 14.07 -11.40
CA ASP A 498 -7.56 12.83 -11.31
C ASP A 498 -6.64 12.92 -10.07
N LEU A 499 -7.20 12.73 -8.87
CA LEU A 499 -6.59 12.03 -7.72
C LEU A 499 -7.49 12.21 -6.48
N PHE A 500 -7.65 11.09 -5.80
CA PHE A 500 -8.21 10.92 -4.47
C PHE A 500 -7.41 11.67 -3.40
#